data_AF-A0A388K6R5-F1
#
_entry.id   AF-A0A388K6R5-F1
#
_cell.length_a   1.000
_cell.length_b   1.000
_cell.length_c   1.000
_cell.angle_alpha   90.00
_cell.angle_beta   90.00
_cell.angle_gamma   90.00
#
_symmetry.space_group_name_H-M   'P 1'
#
loop_
_entity.id
_entity.type
_entity.pdbx_description
1 polymer ?
#
loop_
_entity_poly.entity_id
_entity_poly.type
_entity_poly.pdbx_seq_one_letter_code
_entity_poly.pdbx_strand_id
1 'polypeptide(L)'
;MVEWRRGRPEKKEYVHICYTSRLMEGIPFRRLVLNGLKTVVGDRSANWLDHLVIGWRYGDAIGAKLCKSGQVFKKFKFAEWEANYLPECCLCGAGRHAEFLNPAAIRLLPAEGCLHVITADTCITNNGQLQLMLNAGLNHIPMKALDEGVALEEVEQAVDCILASNRCDMELSMEEETEVKKVVMKDAEKRLREYRISHRYITEEPFNSIAVRSEVEWLTKRYLVCLTEKAPHMPTFVCVNFIIKLALARVSGPDFVQLPEQPSAAAARLREAATAIAPIGAMAEKMPLPHLMVVYKAHKEAFRWITNTVGTVLSGVADVCTRVPSKAPVS
;
A
#
# COMPACT_ATOMS: atom_id res chain seq x y z
N MET A 1 -4.59 14.42 45.39
CA MET A 1 -4.70 13.71 44.10
C MET A 1 -3.91 14.53 43.09
N VAL A 2 -2.77 14.04 42.62
CA VAL A 2 -1.88 14.80 41.72
C VAL A 2 -2.37 14.61 40.29
N GLU A 3 -2.85 15.68 39.68
CA GLU A 3 -3.33 15.69 38.30
C GLU A 3 -2.12 15.81 37.36
N TRP A 4 -1.70 14.69 36.76
CA TRP A 4 -0.64 14.67 35.77
C TRP A 4 -1.20 15.15 34.43
N ARG A 5 -0.94 16.42 34.08
CA ARG A 5 -1.21 16.91 32.72
C ARG A 5 -0.02 16.65 31.83
N ARG A 6 -0.25 15.98 30.70
CA ARG A 6 0.73 15.84 29.63
C ARG A 6 1.08 17.26 29.16
N GLY A 7 2.32 17.70 29.34
CA GLY A 7 2.80 18.96 28.78
C GLY A 7 2.48 18.99 27.28
N ARG A 8 1.97 20.12 26.78
CA ARG A 8 1.77 20.27 25.33
C ARG A 8 3.14 20.09 24.67
N PRO A 9 3.33 19.12 23.77
CA PRO A 9 4.59 18.99 23.07
C PRO A 9 4.85 20.30 22.31
N GLU A 10 6.11 20.76 22.34
CA GLU A 10 6.56 21.86 21.50
C GLU A 10 6.14 21.61 20.04
N LYS A 11 5.66 22.65 19.36
CA LYS A 11 5.17 22.55 17.98
C LYS A 11 6.36 22.22 17.09
N LYS A 12 6.44 20.97 16.63
CA LYS A 12 7.47 20.51 15.70
C LYS A 12 7.07 20.82 14.26
N GLU A 13 8.06 21.18 13.45
CA GLU A 13 7.93 21.30 12.01
C GLU A 13 8.33 19.97 11.36
N TYR A 14 7.68 19.61 10.25
CA TYR A 14 7.89 18.33 9.59
C TYR A 14 8.25 18.55 8.12
N VAL A 15 9.40 18.03 7.71
CA VAL A 15 9.81 17.94 6.31
C VAL A 15 9.85 16.48 5.92
N HIS A 16 9.09 16.13 4.88
CA HIS A 16 9.04 14.76 4.37
C HIS A 16 9.76 14.68 3.04
N ILE A 17 10.78 13.83 2.99
CA ILE A 17 11.63 13.61 1.83
C ILE A 17 11.17 12.35 1.12
N CYS A 18 10.89 12.43 -0.17
CA CYS A 18 10.52 11.27 -0.96
C CYS A 18 11.76 10.43 -1.26
N TYR A 19 11.70 9.13 -0.99
CA TYR A 19 12.77 8.20 -1.36
C TYR A 19 12.64 7.87 -2.84
N THR A 20 13.25 8.71 -3.68
CA THR A 20 13.17 8.62 -5.15
C THR A 20 14.33 7.83 -5.76
N SER A 21 15.50 7.88 -5.12
CA SER A 21 16.73 7.25 -5.56
C SER A 21 17.49 6.67 -4.37
N ARG A 22 18.16 5.53 -4.58
CA ARG A 22 18.93 4.88 -3.52
C ARG A 22 20.20 5.66 -3.14
N LEU A 23 20.67 6.55 -4.01
CA LEU A 23 21.78 7.45 -3.68
C LEU A 23 21.49 8.31 -2.44
N MET A 24 20.21 8.56 -2.14
CA MET A 24 19.78 9.34 -0.98
C MET A 24 20.10 8.67 0.36
N GLU A 25 20.40 7.36 0.38
CA GLU A 25 20.92 6.67 1.57
C GLU A 25 22.28 7.23 2.00
N GLY A 26 23.04 7.82 1.06
CA GLY A 26 24.30 8.52 1.33
C GLY A 26 24.13 9.93 1.89
N ILE A 27 22.90 10.44 2.01
CA ILE A 27 22.62 11.83 2.40
C ILE A 27 22.12 11.93 3.84
N PRO A 28 22.96 12.39 4.78
CA PRO A 28 22.53 12.68 6.14
C PRO A 28 21.89 14.08 6.19
N PHE A 29 20.67 14.25 5.66
CA PHE A 29 20.01 15.55 5.45
C PHE A 29 20.19 16.56 6.58
N ARG A 30 19.89 16.17 7.83
CA ARG A 30 20.06 17.07 8.99
C ARG A 30 21.50 17.56 9.13
N ARG A 31 22.49 16.66 9.05
CA ARG A 31 23.91 17.00 9.16
C ARG A 31 24.39 17.82 7.97
N LEU A 32 23.90 17.48 6.77
CA LEU A 32 24.22 18.16 5.53
C LEU A 32 23.82 19.65 5.63
N VAL A 33 22.57 19.92 6.02
CA VAL A 33 22.08 21.31 6.14
C VAL A 33 22.73 22.03 7.31
N LEU A 34 22.90 21.40 8.47
CA LEU A 34 23.60 22.02 9.61
C LEU A 34 25.04 22.42 9.26
N ASN A 35 25.76 21.62 8.47
CA ASN A 35 27.09 21.98 8.01
C ASN A 35 27.07 23.21 7.08
N GLY A 36 26.10 23.29 6.18
CA GLY A 36 25.90 24.45 5.31
C GLY A 36 25.61 25.72 6.11
N LEU A 37 24.63 25.64 7.02
CA LEU A 37 24.31 26.73 7.95
C LEU A 37 25.53 27.16 8.77
N LYS A 38 26.27 26.21 9.36
CA LYS A 38 27.48 26.51 10.14
C LYS A 38 28.56 27.18 9.30
N THR A 39 28.69 26.81 8.02
CA THR A 39 29.68 27.40 7.10
C THR A 39 29.38 28.86 6.81
N VAL A 40 28.10 29.23 6.67
CA VAL A 40 27.68 30.59 6.30
C VAL A 40 27.47 31.49 7.52
N VAL A 41 26.73 31.02 8.53
CA VAL A 41 26.33 31.84 9.68
C VAL A 41 27.05 31.51 10.99
N GLY A 42 27.98 30.55 10.96
CA GLY A 42 28.78 30.16 12.11
C GLY A 42 27.99 29.38 13.18
N ASP A 43 28.46 29.46 14.42
CA ASP A 43 27.89 28.72 15.56
C ASP A 43 26.47 29.18 15.95
N ARG A 44 25.98 30.29 15.38
CA ARG A 44 24.59 30.75 15.54
C ARG A 44 23.57 29.68 15.18
N SER A 45 23.90 28.80 14.23
CA SER A 45 22.99 27.79 13.67
C SER A 45 22.90 26.47 14.46
N ALA A 46 23.64 26.32 15.56
CA ALA A 46 23.85 25.03 16.24
C ALA A 46 22.56 24.29 16.63
N ASN A 47 21.50 25.03 16.96
CA ASN A 47 20.20 24.49 17.41
C ASN A 47 19.04 24.81 16.45
N TRP A 48 19.32 25.27 15.23
CA TRP A 48 18.26 25.76 14.33
C TRP A 48 17.33 24.65 13.85
N LEU A 49 17.83 23.42 13.73
CA LEU A 49 17.04 22.28 13.29
C LEU A 49 16.47 21.44 14.45
N ASP A 50 16.57 21.86 15.71
CA ASP A 50 16.17 21.03 16.86
C ASP A 50 14.66 20.71 16.88
N HIS A 51 13.82 21.66 16.45
CA HIS A 51 12.38 21.48 16.35
C HIS A 51 11.91 20.90 15.00
N LEU A 52 12.84 20.66 14.08
CA LEU A 52 12.56 20.14 12.74
C LEU A 52 12.69 18.61 12.68
N VAL A 53 11.60 17.93 12.36
CA VAL A 53 11.58 16.49 12.13
C VAL A 53 11.68 16.22 10.63
N ILE A 54 12.76 15.56 10.22
CA ILE A 54 12.95 15.11 8.84
C ILE A 54 12.51 13.64 8.77
N GLY A 55 11.47 13.37 7.99
CA GLY A 55 10.91 12.04 7.78
C GLY A 55 11.05 11.59 6.33
N TRP A 56 10.97 10.28 6.10
CA TRP A 56 10.95 9.69 4.76
C TRP A 56 9.53 9.40 4.30
N ARG A 57 9.29 9.57 3.00
CA ARG A 57 8.12 9.08 2.27
C ARG A 57 8.60 8.07 1.25
N TYR A 58 8.22 6.82 1.43
CA TYR A 58 8.59 5.74 0.51
C TYR A 58 7.53 5.54 -0.57
N GLY A 59 7.92 4.91 -1.67
CA GLY A 59 7.00 4.48 -2.71
C GLY A 59 6.05 3.37 -2.25
N ASP A 60 5.11 3.04 -3.14
CA ASP A 60 4.17 1.94 -2.91
C ASP A 60 4.89 0.60 -2.69
N ALA A 61 4.52 -0.10 -1.63
CA ALA A 61 4.90 -1.50 -1.46
C ALA A 61 4.24 -2.38 -2.52
N ILE A 62 4.83 -3.53 -2.80
CA ILE A 62 4.34 -4.50 -3.79
C ILE A 62 2.88 -4.90 -3.53
N GLY A 63 2.50 -5.03 -2.27
CA GLY A 63 1.12 -5.34 -1.85
C GLY A 63 0.10 -4.35 -2.39
N ALA A 64 0.44 -3.05 -2.48
CA ALA A 64 -0.46 -2.06 -3.06
C ALA A 64 -0.72 -2.29 -4.56
N LYS A 65 0.22 -2.93 -5.27
CA LYS A 65 0.11 -3.28 -6.69
C LYS A 65 -0.55 -4.64 -6.92
N LEU A 66 -0.36 -5.61 -6.01
CA LEU A 66 -0.90 -6.97 -6.16
C LEU A 66 -2.25 -7.22 -5.49
N CYS A 67 -2.49 -6.67 -4.29
CA CYS A 67 -3.66 -6.98 -3.48
C CYS A 67 -4.90 -6.22 -3.96
N LYS A 68 -5.40 -6.56 -5.16
CA LYS A 68 -6.52 -5.88 -5.83
C LYS A 68 -7.88 -6.47 -5.48
N SER A 69 -8.18 -6.61 -4.18
CA SER A 69 -9.50 -7.12 -3.71
C SER A 69 -10.69 -6.36 -4.30
N GLY A 70 -10.57 -5.05 -4.52
CA GLY A 70 -11.61 -4.26 -5.17
C GLY A 70 -11.86 -4.65 -6.64
N GLN A 71 -10.88 -5.18 -7.37
CA GLN A 71 -11.12 -5.71 -8.71
C GLN A 71 -11.97 -6.99 -8.65
N VAL A 72 -11.72 -7.85 -7.66
CA VAL A 72 -12.40 -9.14 -7.49
C VAL A 72 -13.82 -8.99 -6.93
N PHE A 73 -14.03 -8.12 -5.95
CA PHE A 73 -15.33 -8.04 -5.24
C PHE A 73 -16.18 -6.81 -5.60
N LYS A 74 -15.59 -5.73 -6.11
CA LYS A 74 -16.31 -4.46 -6.37
C LYS A 74 -16.51 -4.15 -7.84
N LYS A 75 -15.53 -4.43 -8.70
CA LYS A 75 -15.60 -4.18 -10.15
C LYS A 75 -16.09 -5.40 -10.95
N PHE A 76 -16.62 -6.39 -10.26
CA PHE A 76 -17.00 -7.67 -10.79
C PHE A 76 -18.40 -7.62 -11.43
N LYS A 77 -18.52 -8.16 -12.64
CA LYS A 77 -19.79 -8.23 -13.37
C LYS A 77 -20.48 -9.55 -13.08
N PHE A 78 -21.32 -9.56 -12.04
CA PHE A 78 -21.98 -10.76 -11.53
C PHE A 78 -22.70 -11.57 -12.61
N ALA A 79 -23.60 -10.94 -13.37
CA ALA A 79 -24.40 -11.65 -14.38
C ALA A 79 -23.55 -12.27 -15.50
N GLU A 80 -22.52 -11.57 -15.98
CA GLU A 80 -21.61 -12.10 -17.00
C GLU A 80 -20.80 -13.28 -16.46
N TRP A 81 -20.31 -13.20 -15.23
CA TRP A 81 -19.56 -14.31 -14.65
C TRP A 81 -20.45 -15.51 -14.33
N GLU A 82 -21.63 -15.30 -13.76
CA GLU A 82 -22.53 -16.39 -13.38
C GLU A 82 -22.96 -17.20 -14.61
N ALA A 83 -23.23 -16.53 -15.73
CA ALA A 83 -23.57 -17.19 -16.99
C ALA A 83 -22.42 -18.02 -17.60
N ASN A 84 -21.16 -17.68 -17.29
CA ASN A 84 -19.98 -18.30 -17.91
C ASN A 84 -19.18 -19.20 -16.97
N TYR A 85 -19.48 -19.18 -15.66
CA TYR A 85 -18.71 -19.92 -14.68
C TYR A 85 -19.22 -21.36 -14.55
N LEU A 86 -18.36 -22.30 -14.95
CA LEU A 86 -18.51 -23.73 -14.68
C LEU A 86 -17.38 -24.16 -13.74
N PRO A 87 -17.68 -24.63 -12.51
CA PRO A 87 -16.67 -25.03 -11.54
C PRO A 87 -15.63 -26.02 -12.09
N GLU A 88 -16.10 -27.00 -12.85
CA GLU A 88 -15.34 -28.11 -13.42
C GLU A 88 -14.41 -27.64 -14.55
N CYS A 89 -14.73 -26.50 -15.16
CA CYS A 89 -13.93 -25.88 -16.22
C CYS A 89 -13.02 -24.76 -15.70
N CYS A 90 -12.85 -24.63 -14.38
CA CYS A 90 -12.01 -23.57 -13.84
C CYS A 90 -10.54 -23.76 -14.21
N LEU A 91 -10.00 -22.83 -15.00
CA LEU A 91 -8.61 -22.87 -15.49
C LEU A 91 -7.57 -22.42 -14.45
N CYS A 92 -7.92 -22.33 -13.16
CA CYS A 92 -6.97 -21.86 -12.14
C CYS A 92 -5.83 -22.85 -11.92
N GLY A 93 -6.09 -24.15 -12.01
CA GLY A 93 -5.08 -25.21 -11.91
C GLY A 93 -4.56 -25.71 -13.25
N ALA A 94 -4.81 -25.00 -14.36
CA ALA A 94 -4.41 -25.48 -15.67
C ALA A 94 -2.87 -25.48 -15.85
N GLY A 95 -2.35 -26.50 -16.54
CA GLY A 95 -0.93 -26.62 -16.84
C GLY A 95 -0.07 -26.73 -15.58
N ARG A 96 0.95 -25.88 -15.47
CA ARG A 96 1.90 -25.89 -14.33
C ARG A 96 1.24 -25.58 -12.99
N HIS A 97 0.05 -24.98 -12.97
CA HIS A 97 -0.61 -24.61 -11.71
C HIS A 97 -1.38 -25.76 -11.05
N ALA A 98 -1.42 -26.93 -11.68
CA ALA A 98 -2.08 -28.12 -11.15
C ALA A 98 -1.51 -28.54 -9.79
N GLU A 99 -0.21 -28.34 -9.56
CA GLU A 99 0.46 -28.66 -8.29
C GLU A 99 -0.03 -27.79 -7.11
N PHE A 100 -0.60 -26.62 -7.39
CA PHE A 100 -1.12 -25.70 -6.37
C PHE A 100 -2.60 -25.89 -6.05
N LEU A 101 -3.25 -26.89 -6.65
CA LEU A 101 -4.62 -27.27 -6.33
C LEU A 101 -4.71 -27.76 -4.88
N ASN A 102 -5.64 -27.19 -4.12
CA ASN A 102 -5.73 -27.43 -2.70
C ASN A 102 -7.05 -28.13 -2.30
N PRO A 103 -7.01 -29.31 -1.65
CA PRO A 103 -8.20 -30.00 -1.14
C PRO A 103 -9.06 -29.19 -0.17
N ALA A 104 -8.49 -28.16 0.46
CA ALA A 104 -9.24 -27.21 1.28
C ALA A 104 -10.39 -26.55 0.51
N ALA A 105 -10.25 -26.37 -0.81
CA ALA A 105 -11.32 -25.82 -1.64
C ALA A 105 -12.61 -26.64 -1.54
N ILE A 106 -12.52 -27.97 -1.59
CA ILE A 106 -13.67 -28.88 -1.47
C ILE A 106 -14.29 -28.78 -0.07
N ARG A 107 -13.48 -28.67 0.98
CA ARG A 107 -14.01 -28.56 2.35
C ARG A 107 -14.71 -27.23 2.59
N LEU A 108 -14.22 -26.15 1.97
CA LEU A 108 -14.77 -24.81 2.10
C LEU A 108 -16.01 -24.59 1.22
N LEU A 109 -16.09 -25.25 0.05
CA LEU A 109 -17.25 -25.28 -0.82
C LEU A 109 -17.62 -26.73 -1.21
N PRO A 110 -18.23 -27.51 -0.30
CA PRO A 110 -18.56 -28.91 -0.56
C PRO A 110 -19.51 -29.10 -1.76
N ALA A 111 -20.41 -28.14 -1.98
CA ALA A 111 -21.36 -28.18 -3.08
C ALA A 111 -20.71 -28.10 -4.47
N GLU A 112 -19.52 -27.49 -4.59
CA GLU A 112 -18.78 -27.48 -5.87
C GLU A 112 -18.03 -28.78 -6.12
N GLY A 113 -17.56 -29.46 -5.07
CA GLY A 113 -16.78 -30.70 -5.20
C GLY A 113 -15.47 -30.58 -5.99
N CYS A 114 -15.04 -29.36 -6.33
CA CYS A 114 -13.90 -29.09 -7.21
C CYS A 114 -12.67 -28.60 -6.42
N LEU A 115 -11.49 -28.97 -6.90
CA LEU A 115 -10.22 -28.41 -6.43
C LEU A 115 -10.00 -27.03 -7.06
N HIS A 116 -9.42 -26.11 -6.29
CA HIS A 116 -9.01 -24.80 -6.75
C HIS A 116 -7.62 -24.46 -6.22
N VAL A 117 -6.93 -23.54 -6.90
CA VAL A 117 -5.63 -23.06 -6.43
C VAL A 117 -5.80 -22.21 -5.17
N ILE A 118 -5.14 -22.65 -4.09
CA ILE A 118 -4.97 -21.93 -2.82
C ILE A 118 -3.55 -22.20 -2.34
N THR A 119 -2.64 -21.25 -2.54
CA THR A 119 -1.22 -21.45 -2.23
C THR A 119 -0.56 -20.18 -1.70
N ALA A 120 0.38 -20.33 -0.77
CA ALA A 120 1.31 -19.27 -0.36
C ALA A 120 2.67 -19.38 -1.07
N ASP A 121 2.83 -20.38 -1.96
CA ASP A 121 4.05 -20.60 -2.72
C ASP A 121 4.19 -19.55 -3.84
N THR A 122 5.30 -18.84 -3.83
CA THR A 122 5.63 -17.82 -4.83
C THR A 122 6.07 -18.43 -6.16
N CYS A 123 6.35 -19.74 -6.23
CA CYS A 123 6.58 -20.48 -7.49
C CYS A 123 5.37 -20.50 -8.43
N ILE A 124 4.20 -20.02 -7.96
CA ILE A 124 3.04 -19.80 -8.83
C ILE A 124 3.36 -18.87 -10.01
N THR A 125 4.36 -17.99 -9.89
CA THR A 125 4.93 -17.23 -11.01
C THR A 125 6.20 -17.88 -11.54
N ASN A 126 6.42 -17.84 -12.86
CA ASN A 126 7.68 -18.24 -13.48
C ASN A 126 8.63 -17.05 -13.71
N ASN A 127 8.20 -15.83 -13.34
CA ASN A 127 9.04 -14.66 -13.41
C ASN A 127 9.91 -14.61 -12.15
N GLY A 128 11.17 -15.04 -12.28
CA GLY A 128 12.12 -15.10 -11.16
C GLY A 128 12.32 -13.76 -10.45
N GLN A 129 12.25 -12.63 -11.16
CA GLN A 129 12.36 -11.29 -10.55
C GLN A 129 11.16 -10.98 -9.66
N LEU A 130 9.94 -11.25 -10.15
CA LEU A 130 8.73 -11.11 -9.35
C LEU A 130 8.74 -12.07 -8.17
N GLN A 131 9.21 -13.30 -8.34
CA GLN A 131 9.31 -14.29 -7.28
C GLN A 131 10.24 -13.82 -6.14
N LEU A 132 11.43 -13.32 -6.47
CA LEU A 132 12.36 -12.77 -5.48
C LEU A 132 11.73 -11.62 -4.69
N MET A 133 11.05 -10.71 -5.40
CA MET A 133 10.33 -9.59 -4.80
C MET A 133 9.15 -10.05 -3.91
N LEU A 134 8.42 -11.10 -4.30
CA LEU A 134 7.35 -11.70 -3.48
C LEU A 134 7.91 -12.39 -2.22
N ASN A 135 9.08 -13.02 -2.32
CA ASN A 135 9.77 -13.66 -1.20
C ASN A 135 10.27 -12.63 -0.17
N ALA A 136 10.59 -11.42 -0.60
CA ALA A 136 10.87 -10.29 0.31
C ALA A 136 9.61 -9.80 1.05
N GLY A 137 8.43 -10.12 0.53
CA GLY A 137 7.13 -9.89 1.15
C GLY A 137 6.32 -8.75 0.53
N LEU A 138 5.03 -8.70 0.84
CA LEU A 138 4.08 -7.72 0.30
C LEU A 138 4.31 -6.29 0.82
N ASN A 139 4.99 -6.14 1.95
CA ASN A 139 5.45 -4.85 2.46
C ASN A 139 6.78 -4.39 1.83
N HIS A 140 7.40 -5.22 0.99
CA HIS A 140 8.60 -4.85 0.26
C HIS A 140 8.33 -3.67 -0.67
N ILE A 141 9.22 -2.69 -0.65
CA ILE A 141 9.18 -1.51 -1.51
C ILE A 141 10.29 -1.69 -2.54
N PRO A 142 9.96 -1.81 -3.84
CA PRO A 142 10.97 -2.13 -4.84
C PRO A 142 12.15 -1.17 -4.83
N MET A 143 13.36 -1.73 -4.85
CA MET A 143 14.60 -0.95 -4.82
C MET A 143 14.71 -0.03 -6.03
N LYS A 144 15.02 1.24 -5.77
CA LYS A 144 15.18 2.28 -6.79
C LYS A 144 16.57 2.25 -7.43
N ALA A 145 16.65 2.71 -8.67
CA ALA A 145 17.92 2.93 -9.36
C ALA A 145 18.79 3.97 -8.65
N LEU A 146 20.08 3.95 -8.99
CA LEU A 146 21.03 5.00 -8.65
C LEU A 146 20.90 6.15 -9.68
N ASP A 147 19.82 6.91 -9.57
CA ASP A 147 19.57 8.09 -10.40
C ASP A 147 20.03 9.35 -9.68
N GLU A 148 21.06 10.01 -10.23
CA GLU A 148 21.68 11.21 -9.66
C GLU A 148 20.83 12.46 -9.90
N GLY A 149 20.19 12.58 -11.07
CA GLY A 149 19.35 13.73 -11.39
C GLY A 149 18.12 13.78 -10.49
N VAL A 150 17.40 12.66 -10.42
CA VAL A 150 16.19 12.54 -9.57
C VAL A 150 16.54 12.67 -8.08
N ALA A 151 17.71 12.16 -7.66
CA ALA A 151 18.17 12.34 -6.28
C ALA A 151 18.45 13.82 -5.96
N LEU A 152 19.13 14.53 -6.85
CA LEU A 152 19.49 15.93 -6.64
C LEU A 152 18.28 16.84 -6.62
N GLU A 153 17.30 16.61 -7.51
CA GLU A 153 16.04 17.36 -7.52
C GLU A 153 15.29 17.24 -6.18
N GLU A 154 15.19 16.01 -5.65
CA GLU A 154 14.55 15.78 -4.35
C GLU A 154 15.37 16.34 -3.18
N VAL A 155 16.70 16.28 -3.26
CA VAL A 155 17.57 16.90 -2.26
C VAL A 155 17.39 18.42 -2.26
N GLU A 156 17.37 19.05 -3.43
CA GLU A 156 17.16 20.48 -3.57
C GLU A 156 15.82 20.91 -2.96
N GLN A 157 14.75 20.20 -3.31
CA GLN A 157 13.42 20.45 -2.76
C GLN A 157 13.39 20.29 -1.23
N ALA A 158 14.05 19.27 -0.70
CA ALA A 158 14.15 19.06 0.74
C ALA A 158 14.92 20.20 1.42
N VAL A 159 16.00 20.68 0.82
CA VAL A 159 16.79 21.81 1.33
C VAL A 159 15.95 23.08 1.36
N ASP A 160 15.25 23.39 0.27
CA ASP A 160 14.34 24.53 0.20
C ASP A 160 13.27 24.47 1.31
N CYS A 161 12.68 23.29 1.52
CA CYS A 161 11.70 23.11 2.61
C CYS A 161 12.31 23.28 4.01
N ILE A 162 13.58 22.89 4.21
CA ILE A 162 14.27 23.05 5.49
C ILE A 162 14.64 24.52 5.74
N LEU A 163 15.10 25.23 4.71
CA LEU A 163 15.45 26.65 4.81
C LEU A 163 14.21 27.55 4.96
N ALA A 164 13.07 27.12 4.43
CA ALA A 164 11.77 27.75 4.68
C ALA A 164 11.16 27.43 6.07
N SER A 165 11.87 26.69 6.95
CA SER A 165 11.40 26.48 8.32
C SER A 165 11.41 27.78 9.11
N ASN A 166 10.51 27.94 10.08
CA ASN A 166 10.28 29.24 10.76
C ASN A 166 11.58 29.86 11.28
N ARG A 167 12.49 29.03 11.82
CA ARG A 167 13.72 29.53 12.41
C ARG A 167 14.74 29.96 11.37
N CYS A 168 14.87 29.23 10.27
CA CYS A 168 15.75 29.59 9.17
C CYS A 168 15.23 30.85 8.46
N ASP A 169 13.93 30.91 8.18
CA ASP A 169 13.26 32.05 7.51
C ASP A 169 13.39 33.36 8.30
N MET A 170 13.30 33.30 9.64
CA MET A 170 13.47 34.49 10.48
C MET A 170 14.91 34.97 10.62
N GLU A 171 15.89 34.07 10.55
CA GLU A 171 17.28 34.35 10.95
C GLU A 171 18.25 34.46 9.75
N LEU A 172 17.88 33.93 8.58
CA LEU A 172 18.67 34.05 7.35
C LEU A 172 18.24 35.27 6.55
N SER A 173 19.22 36.02 6.04
CA SER A 173 18.99 36.88 4.88
C SER A 173 18.86 36.05 3.60
N MET A 174 18.24 36.63 2.56
CA MET A 174 18.14 36.00 1.23
C MET A 174 19.50 35.62 0.64
N GLU A 175 20.54 36.42 0.91
CA GLU A 175 21.91 36.17 0.46
C GLU A 175 22.54 34.99 1.21
N GLU A 176 22.37 34.93 2.54
CA GLU A 176 22.85 33.82 3.37
C GLU A 176 22.11 32.52 3.00
N GLU A 177 20.79 32.55 2.79
CA GLU A 177 20.01 31.39 2.37
C GLU A 177 20.51 30.82 1.04
N THR A 178 20.74 31.69 0.05
CA THR A 178 21.27 31.31 -1.26
C THR A 178 22.65 30.66 -1.14
N GLU A 179 23.54 31.22 -0.32
CA GLU A 179 24.88 30.66 -0.12
C GLU A 179 24.84 29.33 0.66
N VAL A 180 23.95 29.21 1.66
CA VAL A 180 23.72 27.94 2.38
C VAL A 180 23.25 26.87 1.39
N LYS A 181 22.24 27.16 0.57
CA LYS A 181 21.72 26.22 -0.44
C LYS A 181 22.85 25.76 -1.36
N LYS A 182 23.67 26.67 -1.87
CA LYS A 182 24.81 26.35 -2.75
C LYS A 182 25.86 25.46 -2.07
N VAL A 183 26.21 25.73 -0.81
CA VAL A 183 27.15 24.90 -0.03
C VAL A 183 26.58 23.49 0.18
N VAL A 184 25.30 23.41 0.58
CA VAL A 184 24.59 22.16 0.84
C VAL A 184 24.49 21.30 -0.42
N MET A 185 24.08 21.90 -1.55
CA MET A 185 23.95 21.18 -2.82
C MET A 185 25.31 20.67 -3.32
N LYS A 186 26.38 21.44 -3.16
CA LYS A 186 27.73 21.00 -3.53
C LYS A 186 28.22 19.81 -2.68
N ASP A 187 27.94 19.79 -1.37
CA ASP A 187 28.27 18.63 -0.53
C ASP A 187 27.36 17.43 -0.84
N ALA A 188 26.08 17.67 -1.14
CA ALA A 188 25.15 16.62 -1.56
C ALA A 188 25.65 15.92 -2.82
N GLU A 189 25.94 16.67 -3.89
CA GLU A 189 26.48 16.11 -5.13
C GLU A 189 27.74 15.26 -4.89
N LYS A 190 28.67 15.77 -4.08
CA LYS A 190 29.90 15.03 -3.74
C LYS A 190 29.56 13.70 -3.06
N ARG A 191 28.67 13.71 -2.08
CA ARG A 191 28.23 12.50 -1.36
C ARG A 191 27.49 11.51 -2.26
N LEU A 192 26.61 11.98 -3.14
CA LEU A 192 25.91 11.11 -4.09
C LEU A 192 26.92 10.41 -5.01
N ARG A 193 27.93 11.14 -5.51
CA ARG A 193 29.00 10.54 -6.33
C ARG A 193 29.83 9.51 -5.56
N GLU A 194 30.22 9.81 -4.32
CA GLU A 194 30.94 8.86 -3.44
C GLU A 194 30.11 7.60 -3.14
N TYR A 195 28.81 7.79 -2.85
CA TYR A 195 27.88 6.69 -2.62
C TYR A 195 27.71 5.82 -3.86
N ARG A 196 27.59 6.44 -5.04
CA ARG A 196 27.48 5.75 -6.32
C ARG A 196 28.69 4.87 -6.61
N ILE A 197 29.89 5.39 -6.38
CA ILE A 197 31.15 4.64 -6.61
C ILE A 197 31.21 3.40 -5.70
N SER A 198 30.87 3.58 -4.42
CA SER A 198 30.87 2.49 -3.43
C SER A 198 29.77 1.44 -3.66
N HIS A 199 28.67 1.82 -4.32
CA HIS A 199 27.49 0.97 -4.51
C HIS A 199 27.15 0.69 -5.98
N ARG A 200 28.12 0.83 -6.90
CA ARG A 200 27.90 0.75 -8.36
C ARG A 200 27.25 -0.55 -8.86
N TYR A 201 27.29 -1.61 -8.06
CA TYR A 201 26.75 -2.93 -8.40
C TYR A 201 25.28 -3.10 -8.02
N ILE A 202 24.69 -2.14 -7.30
CA ILE A 202 23.29 -2.21 -6.93
C ILE A 202 22.44 -1.87 -8.15
N THR A 203 21.62 -2.82 -8.56
CA THR A 203 20.63 -2.66 -9.64
C THR A 203 19.26 -2.35 -9.07
N GLU A 204 18.46 -1.58 -9.81
CA GLU A 204 17.05 -1.42 -9.49
C GLU A 204 16.30 -2.75 -9.57
N GLU A 205 15.24 -2.90 -8.77
CA GLU A 205 14.34 -4.02 -8.95
C GLU A 205 13.35 -3.71 -10.07
N PRO A 206 13.24 -4.58 -11.09
CA PRO A 206 12.54 -4.27 -12.33
C PRO A 206 11.03 -4.45 -12.21
N PHE A 207 10.41 -4.01 -11.11
CA PHE A 207 8.95 -4.17 -10.89
C PHE A 207 8.12 -3.50 -12.00
N ASN A 208 8.61 -2.39 -12.54
CA ASN A 208 7.95 -1.66 -13.63
C ASN A 208 8.34 -2.17 -15.03
N SER A 209 9.21 -3.17 -15.14
CA SER A 209 9.55 -3.77 -16.44
C SER A 209 8.32 -4.40 -17.09
N ILE A 210 8.31 -4.44 -18.42
CA ILE A 210 7.20 -5.02 -19.20
C ILE A 210 6.96 -6.48 -18.79
N ALA A 211 8.03 -7.25 -18.58
CA ALA A 211 7.94 -8.67 -18.21
C ALA A 211 7.28 -8.86 -16.83
N VAL A 212 7.69 -8.10 -15.81
CA VAL A 212 7.09 -8.20 -14.47
C VAL A 212 5.65 -7.70 -14.47
N ARG A 213 5.38 -6.56 -15.12
CA ARG A 213 4.02 -6.02 -15.21
C ARG A 213 3.04 -6.97 -15.91
N SER A 214 3.45 -7.58 -17.02
CA SER A 214 2.63 -8.54 -17.74
C SER A 214 2.30 -9.76 -16.88
N GLU A 215 3.28 -10.24 -16.10
CA GLU A 215 3.07 -11.35 -15.17
C GLU A 215 2.15 -10.96 -14.00
N VAL A 216 2.30 -9.75 -13.45
CA VAL A 216 1.40 -9.21 -12.43
C VAL A 216 -0.05 -9.14 -12.93
N GLU A 217 -0.26 -8.64 -14.15
CA GLU A 217 -1.57 -8.59 -14.79
C GLU A 217 -2.14 -9.99 -15.02
N TRP A 218 -1.28 -10.92 -15.48
CA TRP A 218 -1.65 -12.32 -15.68
C TRP A 218 -2.08 -13.01 -14.37
N LEU A 219 -1.34 -12.79 -13.28
CA LEU A 219 -1.63 -13.32 -11.94
C LEU A 219 -2.91 -12.72 -11.38
N THR A 220 -3.03 -11.39 -11.36
CA THR A 220 -4.17 -10.68 -10.74
C THR A 220 -5.49 -10.89 -11.48
N LYS A 221 -5.44 -11.32 -12.75
CA LYS A 221 -6.63 -11.75 -13.50
C LYS A 221 -7.15 -13.13 -13.06
N ARG A 222 -6.30 -14.02 -12.56
CA ARG A 222 -6.64 -15.42 -12.21
C ARG A 222 -6.76 -15.64 -10.71
N TYR A 223 -5.96 -14.91 -9.94
CA TYR A 223 -5.81 -15.08 -8.52
C TYR A 223 -6.05 -13.77 -7.79
N LEU A 224 -6.82 -13.86 -6.71
CA LEU A 224 -6.77 -12.88 -5.65
C LEU A 224 -5.48 -13.10 -4.86
N VAL A 225 -4.61 -12.08 -4.85
CA VAL A 225 -3.48 -12.02 -3.91
C VAL A 225 -3.99 -11.39 -2.62
N CYS A 226 -3.90 -12.12 -1.51
CA CYS A 226 -4.32 -11.66 -0.19
C CYS A 226 -3.23 -11.90 0.86
N LEU A 227 -3.38 -11.27 2.01
CA LEU A 227 -2.44 -11.42 3.13
C LEU A 227 -2.65 -12.76 3.82
N THR A 228 -1.58 -13.31 4.40
CA THR A 228 -1.65 -14.48 5.27
C THR A 228 -1.81 -14.05 6.73
N GLU A 229 -2.77 -14.64 7.46
CA GLU A 229 -3.02 -14.32 8.86
C GLU A 229 -1.77 -14.65 9.69
N LYS A 230 -1.35 -13.71 10.55
CA LYS A 230 -0.10 -13.77 11.36
C LYS A 230 1.20 -13.75 10.55
N ALA A 231 1.15 -13.66 9.23
CA ALA A 231 2.30 -13.42 8.36
C ALA A 231 1.89 -12.43 7.24
N PRO A 232 1.56 -11.18 7.56
CA PRO A 232 0.98 -10.23 6.60
C PRO A 232 1.95 -9.82 5.48
N HIS A 233 3.24 -10.09 5.62
CA HIS A 233 4.21 -9.94 4.55
C HIS A 233 4.14 -11.09 3.53
N MET A 234 3.59 -12.26 3.89
CA MET A 234 3.50 -13.41 2.98
C MET A 234 2.23 -13.35 2.12
N PRO A 235 2.34 -13.40 0.78
CA PRO A 235 1.20 -13.49 -0.10
C PRO A 235 0.55 -14.87 -0.04
N THR A 236 -0.78 -14.90 -0.14
CA THR A 236 -1.53 -16.10 -0.55
C THR A 236 -2.26 -15.80 -1.85
N PHE A 237 -2.11 -16.71 -2.81
CA PHE A 237 -2.78 -16.71 -4.11
C PHE A 237 -4.00 -17.63 -4.03
N VAL A 238 -5.16 -17.08 -4.39
CA VAL A 238 -6.43 -17.79 -4.31
C VAL A 238 -7.15 -17.65 -5.64
N CYS A 239 -7.62 -18.74 -6.21
CA CYS A 239 -8.47 -18.71 -7.41
C CYS A 239 -9.60 -17.67 -7.28
N VAL A 240 -9.69 -16.76 -8.26
CA VAL A 240 -10.70 -15.70 -8.29
C VAL A 240 -12.12 -16.27 -8.30
N ASN A 241 -12.37 -17.31 -9.10
CA ASN A 241 -13.70 -17.89 -9.19
C ASN A 241 -14.13 -18.55 -7.87
N PHE A 242 -13.22 -19.31 -7.26
CA PHE A 242 -13.43 -19.94 -5.96
C PHE A 242 -13.74 -18.90 -4.88
N ILE A 243 -12.93 -17.84 -4.77
CA ILE A 243 -13.15 -16.86 -3.70
C ILE A 243 -14.41 -16.03 -3.92
N ILE A 244 -14.83 -15.80 -5.16
CA ILE A 244 -16.13 -15.18 -5.47
C ILE A 244 -17.26 -16.11 -5.03
N LYS A 245 -17.23 -17.39 -5.37
CA LYS A 245 -18.24 -18.36 -4.92
C LYS A 245 -18.29 -18.50 -3.41
N LEU A 246 -17.13 -18.53 -2.76
CA LEU A 246 -17.06 -18.57 -1.30
C LEU A 246 -17.64 -17.29 -0.67
N ALA A 247 -17.38 -16.12 -1.26
CA ALA A 247 -17.99 -14.87 -0.83
C ALA A 247 -19.51 -14.89 -1.01
N LEU A 248 -20.01 -15.41 -2.13
CA LEU A 248 -21.45 -15.54 -2.41
C LEU A 248 -22.14 -16.48 -1.41
N ALA A 249 -21.58 -17.67 -1.18
CA ALA A 249 -22.08 -18.59 -0.17
C ALA A 249 -22.10 -17.94 1.23
N ARG A 250 -21.09 -17.14 1.56
CA ARG A 250 -21.02 -16.40 2.82
C ARG A 250 -22.13 -15.38 2.96
N VAL A 251 -22.38 -14.55 1.93
CA VAL A 251 -23.43 -13.51 1.97
C VAL A 251 -24.85 -14.05 1.80
N SER A 252 -25.00 -15.25 1.25
CA SER A 252 -26.28 -15.98 1.24
C SER A 252 -26.53 -16.77 2.53
N GLY A 253 -25.58 -16.76 3.47
CA GLY A 253 -25.71 -17.41 4.77
C GLY A 253 -26.64 -16.66 5.73
N PRO A 254 -27.05 -17.30 6.85
CA PRO A 254 -28.03 -16.76 7.78
C PRO A 254 -27.60 -15.48 8.51
N ASP A 255 -26.29 -15.19 8.54
CA ASP A 255 -25.76 -13.98 9.18
C ASP A 255 -26.03 -12.70 8.38
N PHE A 256 -26.56 -12.80 7.15
CA PHE A 256 -26.84 -11.66 6.30
C PHE A 256 -28.33 -11.61 5.97
N VAL A 257 -28.89 -10.40 6.02
CA VAL A 257 -30.30 -10.15 5.70
C VAL A 257 -30.35 -9.22 4.49
N GLN A 258 -31.26 -9.51 3.56
CA GLN A 258 -31.49 -8.62 2.43
C GLN A 258 -32.02 -7.27 2.91
N LEU A 259 -31.41 -6.20 2.40
CA LEU A 259 -31.94 -4.86 2.60
C LEU A 259 -33.11 -4.62 1.64
N PRO A 260 -34.23 -4.05 2.10
CA PRO A 260 -35.35 -3.70 1.23
C PRO A 260 -35.06 -2.50 0.31
N GLU A 261 -33.92 -1.83 0.50
CA GLU A 261 -33.57 -0.62 -0.24
C GLU A 261 -32.84 -0.92 -1.55
N GLN A 262 -32.95 0.02 -2.49
CA GLN A 262 -32.18 -0.04 -3.73
C GLN A 262 -30.66 0.10 -3.47
N PRO A 263 -29.80 -0.68 -4.15
CA PRO A 263 -28.34 -0.64 -3.94
C PRO A 263 -27.73 0.76 -4.09
N SER A 264 -28.29 1.61 -4.95
CA SER A 264 -27.85 2.98 -5.15
C SER A 264 -28.14 3.88 -3.94
N ALA A 265 -29.29 3.69 -3.29
CA ALA A 265 -29.64 4.39 -2.06
C ALA A 265 -28.76 3.94 -0.89
N ALA A 266 -28.53 2.63 -0.76
CA ALA A 266 -27.57 2.07 0.19
C ALA A 266 -26.17 2.68 0.02
N ALA A 267 -25.67 2.69 -1.22
CA ALA A 267 -24.37 3.24 -1.56
C ALA A 267 -24.27 4.76 -1.31
N ALA A 268 -25.36 5.51 -1.55
CA ALA A 268 -25.41 6.93 -1.25
C ALA A 268 -25.33 7.19 0.26
N ARG A 269 -26.12 6.47 1.07
CA ARG A 269 -26.06 6.58 2.54
C ARG A 269 -24.70 6.17 3.10
N LEU A 270 -24.12 5.09 2.60
CA LEU A 270 -22.78 4.66 3.00
C LEU A 270 -21.73 5.71 2.66
N ARG A 271 -21.87 6.39 1.50
CA ARG A 271 -20.97 7.47 1.10
C ARG A 271 -21.17 8.71 1.96
N GLU A 272 -22.40 9.06 2.27
CA GLU A 272 -22.74 10.16 3.17
C GLU A 272 -22.17 9.93 4.57
N ALA A 273 -22.41 8.73 5.14
CA ALA A 273 -21.84 8.33 6.41
C ALA A 273 -20.31 8.33 6.40
N ALA A 274 -19.68 7.85 5.32
CA ALA A 274 -18.23 7.92 5.17
C ALA A 274 -17.71 9.37 5.07
N THR A 275 -18.44 10.24 4.39
CA THR A 275 -18.08 11.66 4.20
C THR A 275 -18.22 12.46 5.49
N ALA A 276 -19.24 12.17 6.31
CA ALA A 276 -19.45 12.77 7.63
C ALA A 276 -18.28 12.52 8.61
N ILE A 277 -17.46 11.52 8.31
CA ILE A 277 -16.34 11.05 9.12
C ILE A 277 -14.98 11.48 8.52
N ALA A 278 -14.99 12.13 7.35
CA ALA A 278 -13.77 12.58 6.67
C ALA A 278 -13.00 13.64 7.48
N PRO A 279 -11.66 13.60 7.54
CA PRO A 279 -10.86 14.69 8.10
C PRO A 279 -11.09 16.00 7.33
N ILE A 280 -11.24 17.12 8.05
CA ILE A 280 -11.36 18.46 7.47
C ILE A 280 -10.13 18.74 6.59
N GLY A 281 -10.36 19.10 5.32
CA GLY A 281 -9.30 19.42 4.35
C GLY A 281 -8.88 18.26 3.45
N ALA A 282 -9.42 17.05 3.64
CA ALA A 282 -9.33 16.01 2.62
C ALA A 282 -10.16 16.49 1.41
N MET A 283 -9.49 16.80 0.29
CA MET A 283 -10.15 16.97 -1.00
C MET A 283 -11.15 15.83 -1.20
N ALA A 284 -12.36 16.15 -1.66
CA ALA A 284 -13.45 15.21 -1.93
C ALA A 284 -13.14 14.27 -3.12
N GLU A 285 -11.92 13.75 -3.20
CA GLU A 285 -11.65 12.57 -3.99
C GLU A 285 -12.48 11.43 -3.42
N LYS A 286 -13.35 10.88 -4.27
CA LYS A 286 -14.32 9.81 -4.01
C LYS A 286 -13.77 8.82 -2.98
N MET A 287 -14.14 8.98 -1.70
CA MET A 287 -13.77 8.00 -0.69
C MET A 287 -14.32 6.64 -1.16
N PRO A 288 -13.45 5.65 -1.41
CA PRO A 288 -13.90 4.38 -1.94
C PRO A 288 -14.75 3.70 -0.86
N LEU A 289 -16.01 3.43 -1.19
CA LEU A 289 -16.89 2.66 -0.32
C LEU A 289 -16.18 1.38 0.14
N PRO A 290 -16.36 0.99 1.43
CA PRO A 290 -16.03 -0.32 1.95
C PRO A 290 -16.30 -1.43 0.96
N HIS A 291 -15.32 -2.30 0.78
CA HIS A 291 -15.49 -3.55 0.02
C HIS A 291 -14.88 -4.71 0.80
N LEU A 292 -15.34 -5.89 0.44
CA LEU A 292 -14.92 -7.13 1.09
C LEU A 292 -13.41 -7.32 0.91
N MET A 293 -12.73 -7.56 2.02
CA MET A 293 -11.34 -8.01 2.04
C MET A 293 -11.29 -9.38 2.71
N VAL A 294 -10.24 -10.13 2.42
CA VAL A 294 -10.06 -11.45 3.00
C VAL A 294 -8.59 -11.66 3.34
N VAL A 295 -8.35 -12.44 4.39
CA VAL A 295 -7.03 -12.89 4.83
C VAL A 295 -7.09 -14.41 4.94
N TYR A 296 -6.07 -15.10 4.45
CA TYR A 296 -6.00 -16.56 4.50
C TYR A 296 -5.38 -17.04 5.82
N LYS A 297 -6.04 -17.99 6.49
CA LYS A 297 -5.56 -18.64 7.72
C LYS A 297 -4.91 -19.98 7.39
N ALA A 298 -3.63 -19.98 7.03
CA ALA A 298 -2.92 -21.17 6.59
C ALA A 298 -3.10 -22.40 7.52
N HIS A 299 -2.87 -22.23 8.83
CA HIS A 299 -3.02 -23.30 9.83
C HIS A 299 -4.45 -23.85 10.02
N LYS A 300 -5.48 -23.14 9.53
CA LYS A 300 -6.89 -23.59 9.57
C LYS A 300 -7.43 -23.92 8.20
N GLU A 301 -6.64 -23.65 7.15
CA GLU A 301 -7.04 -23.72 5.75
C GLU A 301 -8.41 -23.05 5.53
N ALA A 302 -8.56 -21.85 6.10
CA ALA A 302 -9.82 -21.12 6.15
C ALA A 302 -9.61 -19.63 5.86
N PHE A 303 -10.70 -18.92 5.58
CA PHE A 303 -10.66 -17.50 5.26
C PHE A 303 -11.24 -16.65 6.39
N ARG A 304 -10.55 -15.56 6.72
CA ARG A 304 -11.09 -14.49 7.56
C ARG A 304 -11.57 -13.37 6.67
N TRP A 305 -12.88 -13.17 6.65
CA TRP A 305 -13.48 -12.04 5.97
C TRP A 305 -13.31 -10.78 6.82
N ILE A 306 -12.85 -9.71 6.19
CA ILE A 306 -12.68 -8.39 6.78
C ILE A 306 -13.58 -7.45 6.02
N THR A 307 -14.57 -6.90 6.70
CA THR A 307 -15.17 -5.62 6.31
C THR A 307 -14.19 -4.54 6.78
N ASN A 308 -13.75 -3.65 5.90
CA ASN A 308 -12.65 -2.69 6.13
C ASN A 308 -12.94 -1.60 7.19
N THR A 309 -13.86 -1.86 8.11
CA THR A 309 -14.47 -0.88 9.01
C THR A 309 -14.29 -1.22 10.50
N VAL A 310 -13.81 -2.42 10.84
CA VAL A 310 -13.59 -2.80 12.25
C VAL A 310 -12.38 -2.05 12.82
N GLY A 311 -12.62 -1.20 13.82
CA GLY A 311 -11.58 -0.43 14.53
C GLY A 311 -11.10 0.83 13.81
N THR A 312 -11.74 1.22 12.71
CA THR A 312 -11.47 2.52 12.05
C THR A 312 -12.54 3.54 12.44
N VAL A 313 -12.28 4.81 12.12
CA VAL A 313 -13.26 5.89 12.26
C VAL A 313 -14.56 5.60 11.48
N LEU A 314 -14.50 4.74 10.46
CA LEU A 314 -15.63 4.23 9.69
C LEU A 314 -16.36 3.05 10.36
N SER A 315 -16.15 2.79 11.65
CA SER A 315 -16.85 1.74 12.40
C SER A 315 -18.38 1.91 12.38
N GLY A 316 -18.89 3.15 12.38
CA GLY A 316 -20.33 3.40 12.14
C GLY A 316 -20.79 3.00 10.72
N VAL A 317 -19.89 3.02 9.73
CA VAL A 317 -20.13 2.49 8.38
C VAL A 317 -20.08 0.95 8.39
N ALA A 318 -19.33 0.33 9.31
CA ALA A 318 -19.36 -1.13 9.54
C ALA A 318 -20.78 -1.60 9.85
N ASP A 319 -21.46 -0.90 10.75
CA ASP A 319 -22.82 -1.24 11.18
C ASP A 319 -23.80 -1.15 10.02
N VAL A 320 -23.61 -0.20 9.10
CA VAL A 320 -24.39 -0.11 7.85
C VAL A 320 -24.00 -1.22 6.86
N CYS A 321 -22.71 -1.57 6.75
CA CYS A 321 -22.18 -2.62 5.87
C CYS A 321 -22.38 -4.06 6.37
N THR A 322 -22.84 -4.29 7.62
CA THR A 322 -23.38 -5.61 8.03
C THR A 322 -24.60 -6.02 7.20
N ARG A 323 -25.11 -5.11 6.38
CA ARG A 323 -26.24 -5.31 5.48
C ARG A 323 -25.78 -4.98 4.06
N VAL A 324 -25.61 -6.00 3.21
CA VAL A 324 -25.12 -5.85 1.83
C VAL A 324 -26.26 -6.12 0.85
N PRO A 325 -26.52 -5.23 -0.13
CA PRO A 325 -27.55 -5.48 -1.13
C PRO A 325 -27.09 -6.49 -2.19
N SER A 326 -27.90 -7.52 -2.45
CA SER A 326 -27.82 -8.36 -3.66
C SER A 326 -29.02 -8.08 -4.56
N LYS A 327 -28.88 -8.28 -5.88
CA LYS A 327 -30.04 -8.31 -6.79
C LYS A 327 -30.86 -9.58 -6.54
N ALA A 328 -32.18 -9.47 -6.66
CA ALA A 328 -33.10 -10.59 -6.59
C ALA A 328 -32.93 -11.56 -7.78
N PRO A 329 -33.13 -12.87 -7.59
CA PRO A 329 -33.63 -13.73 -8.66
C PRO A 329 -35.14 -13.51 -8.80
N VAL A 330 -35.65 -13.46 -10.03
CA VAL A 330 -37.08 -13.61 -10.30
C VAL A 330 -37.26 -14.81 -11.21
N SER A 331 -37.96 -15.80 -10.64
CA SER A 331 -38.60 -17.01 -11.19
C SER A 331 -37.74 -18.00 -11.97
#